data_AF-A0A9D9D3M8-F1
#
_entry.id   AF-A0A9D9D3M8-F1
#
_cell.length_a   1.000
_cell.length_b   1.000
_cell.length_c   1.000
_cell.angle_alpha   90.00
_cell.angle_beta   90.00
_cell.angle_gamma   90.00
#
_symmetry.space_group_name_H-M   'P 1'
#
loop_
_entity.id
_entity.type
_entity.pdbx_description
1 polymer ?
#
loop_
_entity_poly.entity_id
_entity_poly.type
_entity_poly.pdbx_seq_one_letter_code
_entity_poly.pdbx_strand_id
1 'polypeptide(L)'
;MYENQFIKSFYFFNDFFLIFMVSSCSIIVDSVIRGVEKGVSQTVEKKVEEAVYSGLAPKSDIPKPATAQWGRFMALQAQVLFSYTFSPGGYWVGKIVFSPGEYVKYEMSENDGSKVIIEKAFLKKLDNRNRWWRISWVSGDETWIYEALLSPAEQRIVRLRARDTNRNEGEVPIIEKIVYIQPAKITDESIQGATVGKEVVETPAGKFECDYVVFVSVSSEGKIEWWINDSIPGGVIKYMLTDNEGKVAWSAVLKEYGKGATIVLESY
;
A
#
# COMPACT_ATOMS: atom_id res chain seq x y z
N MET A 1 51.27 -13.06 -44.42
CA MET A 1 51.23 -12.38 -45.72
C MET A 1 51.04 -13.45 -46.78
N TYR A 2 49.77 -13.75 -47.14
CA TYR A 2 49.32 -14.33 -48.41
C TYR A 2 47.79 -14.24 -48.40
N GLU A 3 47.28 -13.43 -49.33
CA GLU A 3 45.86 -13.22 -49.67
C GLU A 3 45.33 -14.32 -50.59
N ASN A 4 43.99 -14.44 -50.58
CA ASN A 4 43.03 -14.65 -51.69
C ASN A 4 42.01 -15.74 -51.36
N GLN A 5 40.79 -15.33 -51.00
CA GLN A 5 39.65 -15.06 -51.91
C GLN A 5 39.12 -16.33 -52.59
N PHE A 6 37.88 -16.74 -52.28
CA PHE A 6 36.87 -16.95 -53.31
C PHE A 6 35.44 -16.97 -52.72
N ILE A 7 34.55 -16.33 -53.47
CA ILE A 7 33.14 -15.99 -53.23
C ILE A 7 32.24 -17.06 -53.87
N LYS A 8 31.02 -17.26 -53.34
CA LYS A 8 29.69 -17.48 -54.01
C LYS A 8 28.82 -18.46 -53.20
N SER A 9 27.74 -18.00 -52.57
CA SER A 9 26.36 -17.78 -53.10
C SER A 9 25.43 -18.97 -52.89
N PHE A 10 24.42 -18.76 -52.03
CA PHE A 10 22.99 -18.83 -52.31
C PHE A 10 22.39 -20.14 -52.91
N TYR A 11 21.53 -20.82 -52.14
CA TYR A 11 20.08 -21.09 -52.40
C TYR A 11 19.58 -22.38 -51.68
N PHE A 12 18.62 -22.17 -50.75
CA PHE A 12 17.28 -22.79 -50.66
C PHE A 12 17.03 -24.28 -50.29
N PHE A 13 15.86 -24.47 -49.63
CA PHE A 13 15.07 -25.68 -49.30
C PHE A 13 15.51 -26.52 -48.06
N ASN A 14 14.64 -27.02 -47.18
CA ASN A 14 13.27 -26.71 -46.76
C ASN A 14 12.95 -27.58 -45.52
N ASP A 15 12.00 -27.13 -44.70
CA ASP A 15 11.07 -27.90 -43.86
C ASP A 15 11.55 -29.04 -42.94
N PHE A 16 11.46 -28.82 -41.61
CA PHE A 16 10.55 -29.54 -40.70
C PHE A 16 10.96 -29.19 -39.24
N PHE A 17 10.11 -28.51 -38.47
CA PHE A 17 9.67 -28.95 -37.14
C PHE A 17 8.82 -27.88 -36.40
N LEU A 18 7.58 -28.28 -36.16
CA LEU A 18 6.70 -27.97 -35.02
C LEU A 18 6.39 -26.51 -34.64
N ILE A 19 5.28 -26.03 -35.21
CA ILE A 19 4.38 -25.05 -34.59
C ILE A 19 3.57 -25.79 -33.50
N PHE A 20 3.79 -25.47 -32.22
CA PHE A 20 2.81 -25.76 -31.17
C PHE A 20 1.97 -24.49 -30.94
N MET A 21 0.70 -24.57 -31.33
CA MET A 21 -0.32 -23.61 -30.97
C MET A 21 -0.54 -23.65 -29.46
N VAL A 22 -0.16 -22.59 -28.77
CA VAL A 22 -0.69 -22.28 -27.43
C VAL A 22 -1.90 -21.36 -27.65
N SER A 23 -3.04 -21.95 -28.05
CA SER A 23 -4.34 -21.31 -27.91
C SER A 23 -5.00 -21.85 -26.66
N SER A 24 -5.34 -20.93 -25.75
CA SER A 24 -6.32 -21.04 -24.64
C SER A 24 -5.81 -20.40 -23.34
N CYS A 25 -5.71 -19.06 -23.33
CA CYS A 25 -5.91 -18.22 -22.12
C CYS A 25 -6.02 -16.74 -22.52
N SER A 26 -7.01 -16.35 -23.33
CA SER A 26 -7.12 -14.97 -23.84
C SER A 26 -8.55 -14.47 -24.11
N ILE A 27 -9.53 -14.75 -23.24
CA ILE A 27 -10.93 -14.32 -23.52
C ILE A 27 -11.59 -13.42 -22.45
N ILE A 28 -10.99 -13.14 -21.29
CA ILE A 28 -11.63 -12.20 -20.32
C ILE A 28 -10.82 -10.94 -20.00
N VAL A 29 -9.59 -10.80 -20.49
CA VAL A 29 -8.79 -9.57 -20.31
C VAL A 29 -8.94 -8.59 -21.48
N ASP A 30 -9.52 -9.03 -22.61
CA ASP A 30 -9.57 -8.23 -23.83
C ASP A 30 -10.72 -7.21 -23.91
N SER A 31 -11.77 -7.31 -23.09
CA SER A 31 -12.85 -6.31 -23.08
C SER A 31 -12.57 -5.11 -22.18
N VAL A 32 -11.54 -5.16 -21.33
CA VAL A 32 -11.15 -4.06 -20.44
C VAL A 32 -9.84 -3.39 -20.87
N ILE A 33 -9.03 -4.03 -21.72
CA ILE A 33 -7.68 -3.54 -22.09
C ILE A 33 -7.54 -3.11 -23.57
N ARG A 34 -8.54 -3.34 -24.44
CA ARG A 34 -8.48 -2.88 -25.86
C ARG A 34 -9.07 -1.50 -26.16
N GLY A 35 -9.18 -0.65 -25.16
CA GLY A 35 -9.24 0.79 -25.36
C GLY A 35 -8.19 1.42 -24.47
N VAL A 36 -7.35 2.29 -25.06
CA VAL A 36 -6.25 3.05 -24.45
C VAL A 36 -4.86 2.44 -24.70
N GLU A 37 -4.37 2.66 -25.92
CA GLU A 37 -2.98 3.02 -26.12
C GLU A 37 -2.85 4.55 -26.00
N LYS A 38 -1.83 5.00 -25.24
CA LYS A 38 -1.37 6.38 -25.01
C LYS A 38 -2.26 7.27 -24.11
N GLY A 39 -1.81 7.44 -22.86
CA GLY A 39 -2.13 8.64 -22.07
C GLY A 39 -3.02 8.47 -20.83
N VAL A 40 -3.02 7.33 -20.14
CA VAL A 40 -3.94 7.06 -19.01
C VAL A 40 -3.22 6.43 -17.82
N SER A 41 -2.35 7.19 -17.15
CA SER A 41 -1.99 6.91 -15.76
C SER A 41 -2.83 7.77 -14.82
N GLN A 42 -2.88 9.07 -15.11
CA GLN A 42 -3.50 10.08 -14.23
C GLN A 42 -5.02 9.94 -14.08
N THR A 43 -5.76 9.51 -15.11
CA THR A 43 -7.23 9.43 -15.06
C THR A 43 -7.76 8.17 -14.38
N VAL A 44 -6.96 7.10 -14.34
CA VAL A 44 -7.35 5.85 -13.65
C VAL A 44 -6.96 5.94 -12.18
N GLU A 45 -5.80 6.50 -11.85
CA GLU A 45 -5.35 6.64 -10.46
C GLU A 45 -6.17 7.67 -9.69
N LYS A 46 -6.49 8.83 -10.29
CA LYS A 46 -7.36 9.85 -9.66
C LYS A 46 -8.79 9.38 -9.47
N LYS A 47 -9.31 8.55 -10.40
CA LYS A 47 -10.63 7.90 -10.25
C LYS A 47 -10.62 6.75 -9.26
N VAL A 48 -9.50 6.02 -9.14
CA VAL A 48 -9.34 4.99 -8.10
C VAL A 48 -9.24 5.67 -6.75
N GLU A 49 -8.42 6.70 -6.55
CA GLU A 49 -8.38 7.46 -5.29
C GLU A 49 -9.76 8.10 -4.97
N GLU A 50 -10.37 8.90 -5.84
CA GLU A 50 -11.67 9.54 -5.55
C GLU A 50 -12.81 8.53 -5.34
N ALA A 51 -12.89 7.44 -6.14
CA ALA A 51 -13.93 6.41 -5.96
C ALA A 51 -13.65 5.47 -4.78
N VAL A 52 -12.39 5.33 -4.39
CA VAL A 52 -12.01 4.58 -3.19
C VAL A 52 -12.23 5.44 -1.95
N TYR A 53 -11.91 6.73 -1.92
CA TYR A 53 -12.16 7.59 -0.76
C TYR A 53 -13.65 7.86 -0.51
N SER A 54 -14.41 8.20 -1.56
CA SER A 54 -15.89 8.26 -1.45
C SER A 54 -16.53 6.88 -1.24
N GLY A 55 -15.78 5.80 -1.51
CA GLY A 55 -16.14 4.38 -1.39
C GLY A 55 -15.62 3.64 -0.14
N LEU A 56 -14.77 4.26 0.68
CA LEU A 56 -14.29 3.78 1.98
C LEU A 56 -15.25 4.18 3.11
N ALA A 57 -16.08 5.20 2.86
CA ALA A 57 -17.09 5.72 3.76
C ALA A 57 -18.52 5.79 3.19
N PRO A 58 -18.97 5.02 2.19
CA PRO A 58 -20.39 4.87 2.02
C PRO A 58 -20.83 4.02 3.20
N LYS A 59 -21.77 4.56 3.98
CA LYS A 59 -22.68 3.80 4.87
C LYS A 59 -23.43 2.67 4.15
N SER A 60 -23.06 2.33 2.91
CA SER A 60 -23.70 1.36 2.04
C SER A 60 -23.55 -0.03 2.63
N ASP A 61 -24.70 -0.67 2.80
CA ASP A 61 -24.93 -2.05 3.22
C ASP A 61 -23.68 -2.93 3.22
N ILE A 62 -23.02 -3.02 4.38
CA ILE A 62 -22.06 -4.09 4.64
C ILE A 62 -22.76 -5.40 4.27
N PRO A 63 -22.21 -6.21 3.35
CA PRO A 63 -22.87 -7.43 2.95
C PRO A 63 -23.09 -8.35 4.16
N LYS A 64 -24.10 -9.21 4.09
CA LYS A 64 -24.36 -10.17 5.18
C LYS A 64 -23.08 -10.95 5.52
N PRO A 65 -22.75 -11.09 6.81
CA PRO A 65 -21.53 -11.77 7.22
C PRO A 65 -21.53 -13.24 6.78
N ALA A 66 -20.34 -13.83 6.71
CA ALA A 66 -20.13 -15.21 6.26
C ALA A 66 -20.70 -15.50 4.85
N THR A 67 -20.86 -14.49 4.00
CA THR A 67 -21.20 -14.66 2.57
C THR A 67 -20.00 -14.40 1.67
N ALA A 68 -20.03 -14.92 0.45
CA ALA A 68 -19.02 -14.62 -0.56
C ALA A 68 -18.93 -13.12 -0.87
N GLN A 69 -20.06 -12.39 -0.79
CA GLN A 69 -20.10 -10.95 -1.00
C GLN A 69 -19.37 -10.20 0.12
N TRP A 70 -19.56 -10.61 1.38
CA TRP A 70 -18.81 -10.05 2.52
C TRP A 70 -17.32 -10.32 2.39
N GLY A 71 -16.91 -11.55 2.06
CA GLY A 71 -15.50 -11.86 1.84
C GLY A 71 -14.85 -10.99 0.76
N ARG A 72 -15.52 -10.80 -0.39
CA ARG A 72 -15.01 -9.91 -1.46
C ARG A 72 -14.94 -8.45 -1.01
N PHE A 73 -15.95 -7.98 -0.29
CA PHE A 73 -15.97 -6.63 0.26
C PHE A 73 -14.81 -6.42 1.24
N MET A 74 -14.61 -7.32 2.19
CA MET A 74 -13.51 -7.22 3.16
C MET A 74 -12.14 -7.29 2.51
N ALA A 75 -11.97 -8.11 1.48
CA ALA A 75 -10.70 -8.20 0.73
C ALA A 75 -10.38 -6.89 -0.01
N LEU A 76 -11.38 -6.26 -0.64
CA LEU A 76 -11.22 -4.97 -1.31
C LEU A 76 -10.96 -3.85 -0.30
N GLN A 77 -11.63 -3.84 0.85
CA GLN A 77 -11.39 -2.86 1.90
C GLN A 77 -9.96 -3.02 2.48
N ALA A 78 -9.53 -4.25 2.73
CA ALA A 78 -8.16 -4.53 3.16
C ALA A 78 -7.13 -3.98 2.16
N GLN A 79 -7.40 -4.05 0.86
CA GLN A 79 -6.50 -3.47 -0.14
C GLN A 79 -6.19 -2.02 0.06
N VAL A 80 -7.27 -1.28 0.19
CA VAL A 80 -7.20 0.15 0.30
C VAL A 80 -6.50 0.53 1.60
N LEU A 81 -6.93 -0.08 2.71
CA LEU A 81 -6.39 0.20 4.03
C LEU A 81 -4.91 -0.14 4.15
N PHE A 82 -4.47 -1.27 3.58
CA PHE A 82 -3.05 -1.63 3.56
C PHE A 82 -2.24 -0.64 2.72
N SER A 83 -2.76 -0.18 1.58
CA SER A 83 -2.10 0.86 0.77
C SER A 83 -1.87 2.13 1.58
N TYR A 84 -2.90 2.66 2.26
CA TYR A 84 -2.75 3.86 3.10
C TYR A 84 -1.83 3.68 4.29
N THR A 85 -1.86 2.49 4.89
CA THR A 85 -1.16 2.23 6.15
C THR A 85 0.33 1.94 5.92
N PHE A 86 0.68 1.32 4.80
CA PHE A 86 2.06 0.95 4.49
C PHE A 86 2.71 1.88 3.47
N SER A 87 1.94 2.49 2.57
CA SER A 87 2.47 3.20 1.40
C SER A 87 1.77 4.54 1.13
N PRO A 88 1.69 5.48 2.09
CA PRO A 88 1.07 6.78 1.83
C PRO A 88 1.79 7.49 0.68
N GLY A 89 1.06 7.87 -0.36
CA GLY A 89 1.66 8.47 -1.57
C GLY A 89 2.54 7.53 -2.40
N GLY A 90 2.40 6.20 -2.23
CA GLY A 90 3.09 5.20 -3.04
C GLY A 90 4.45 4.72 -2.51
N TYR A 91 4.90 5.20 -1.34
CA TYR A 91 6.14 4.74 -0.72
C TYR A 91 6.13 4.94 0.81
N TRP A 92 7.18 4.44 1.49
CA TRP A 92 7.40 4.67 2.92
C TRP A 92 8.82 5.21 3.15
N VAL A 93 8.93 6.40 3.72
CA VAL A 93 10.22 7.06 4.01
C VAL A 93 10.84 6.64 5.34
N GLY A 94 10.05 5.99 6.18
CA GLY A 94 10.45 5.65 7.52
C GLY A 94 11.60 4.65 7.57
N LYS A 95 12.65 5.01 8.32
CA LYS A 95 13.91 4.24 8.38
C LYS A 95 13.90 3.13 9.43
N ILE A 96 13.04 3.27 10.45
CA ILE A 96 13.00 2.35 11.59
C ILE A 96 12.08 1.17 11.30
N VAL A 97 12.64 -0.03 11.39
CA VAL A 97 11.89 -1.28 11.23
C VAL A 97 11.15 -1.60 12.53
N PHE A 98 9.89 -1.99 12.42
CA PHE A 98 9.12 -2.47 13.57
C PHE A 98 9.69 -3.78 14.11
N SER A 99 9.66 -3.93 15.43
CA SER A 99 9.85 -5.18 16.15
C SER A 99 8.49 -5.83 16.47
N PRO A 100 8.42 -7.17 16.65
CA PRO A 100 7.18 -7.82 17.08
C PRO A 100 6.63 -7.21 18.38
N GLY A 101 5.33 -6.95 18.40
CA GLY A 101 4.60 -6.27 19.46
C GLY A 101 4.60 -4.74 19.35
N GLU A 102 5.35 -4.12 18.44
CA GLU A 102 5.35 -2.67 18.27
C GLU A 102 4.17 -2.17 17.42
N TYR A 103 3.67 -0.98 17.76
CA TYR A 103 2.61 -0.33 17.01
C TYR A 103 2.79 1.19 16.96
N VAL A 104 2.11 1.78 15.98
CA VAL A 104 1.88 3.23 15.85
C VAL A 104 0.42 3.47 15.52
N LYS A 105 -0.12 4.60 15.98
CA LYS A 105 -1.43 5.14 15.61
C LYS A 105 -1.25 6.53 15.02
N TYR A 106 -1.91 6.76 13.89
CA TYR A 106 -2.00 8.08 13.26
C TYR A 106 -3.43 8.58 13.32
N GLU A 107 -3.59 9.86 13.62
CA GLU A 107 -4.83 10.58 13.35
C GLU A 107 -4.72 11.21 11.96
N MET A 108 -5.52 10.70 11.03
CA MET A 108 -5.69 11.29 9.71
C MET A 108 -6.79 12.35 9.75
N SER A 109 -6.53 13.47 9.10
CA SER A 109 -7.47 14.59 8.95
C SER A 109 -7.57 15.00 7.50
N GLU A 110 -8.81 15.18 7.03
CA GLU A 110 -9.13 15.68 5.70
C GLU A 110 -9.62 17.13 5.74
N ASN A 111 -9.78 17.74 4.57
CA ASN A 111 -10.22 19.12 4.42
C ASN A 111 -11.63 19.40 4.95
N ASP A 112 -12.48 18.39 4.98
CA ASP A 112 -13.85 18.51 5.51
C ASP A 112 -13.92 18.43 7.04
N GLY A 113 -12.77 18.25 7.71
CA GLY A 113 -12.66 18.11 9.15
C GLY A 113 -12.95 16.71 9.67
N SER A 114 -13.20 15.73 8.79
CA SER A 114 -13.32 14.34 9.17
C SER A 114 -12.00 13.82 9.74
N LYS A 115 -12.12 12.91 10.72
CA LYS A 115 -10.99 12.34 11.43
C LYS A 115 -11.09 10.83 11.47
N VAL A 116 -9.97 10.18 11.18
CA VAL A 116 -9.81 8.74 11.24
C VAL A 116 -8.59 8.41 12.09
N ILE A 117 -8.66 7.38 12.91
CA ILE A 117 -7.48 6.82 13.57
C ILE A 117 -7.10 5.52 12.86
N ILE A 118 -5.87 5.47 12.36
CA ILE A 118 -5.29 4.26 11.79
C ILE A 118 -4.25 3.73 12.76
N GLU A 119 -4.35 2.47 13.14
CA GLU A 119 -3.27 1.75 13.81
C GLU A 119 -2.59 0.80 12.85
N LYS A 120 -1.26 0.73 12.94
CA LYS A 120 -0.45 -0.34 12.35
C LYS A 120 0.36 -1.01 13.45
N ALA A 121 0.17 -2.31 13.63
CA ALA A 121 0.88 -3.09 14.64
C ALA A 121 1.58 -4.30 14.02
N PHE A 122 2.86 -4.46 14.30
CA PHE A 122 3.63 -5.62 13.89
C PHE A 122 3.49 -6.71 14.94
N LEU A 123 2.78 -7.80 14.63
CA LEU A 123 2.43 -8.80 15.62
C LEU A 123 3.53 -9.86 15.79
N LYS A 124 3.99 -10.43 14.69
CA LYS A 124 4.88 -11.61 14.72
C LYS A 124 5.63 -11.78 13.41
N LYS A 125 6.87 -12.28 13.49
CA LYS A 125 7.65 -12.79 12.35
C LYS A 125 7.70 -14.32 12.40
N LEU A 126 7.50 -14.97 11.26
CA LEU A 126 7.65 -16.42 11.10
C LEU A 126 9.04 -16.78 10.56
N ASP A 127 9.43 -18.05 10.68
CA ASP A 127 10.75 -18.55 10.24
C ASP A 127 10.96 -18.37 8.72
N ASN A 128 9.89 -18.49 7.93
CA ASN A 128 9.91 -18.23 6.49
C ASN A 128 9.96 -16.73 6.12
N ARG A 129 10.16 -15.85 7.11
CA ARG A 129 10.17 -14.37 7.01
C ARG A 129 8.81 -13.72 6.77
N ASN A 130 7.72 -14.49 6.70
CA ASN A 130 6.38 -13.91 6.66
C ASN A 130 6.08 -13.16 7.96
N ARG A 131 5.19 -12.17 7.86
CA ARG A 131 4.94 -11.20 8.93
C ARG A 131 3.46 -11.06 9.18
N TRP A 132 3.03 -11.30 10.42
CA TRP A 132 1.68 -10.97 10.86
C TRP A 132 1.62 -9.49 11.23
N TRP A 133 0.65 -8.81 10.65
CA TRP A 133 0.34 -7.41 10.93
C TRP A 133 -1.12 -7.27 11.32
N ARG A 134 -1.40 -6.33 12.23
CA ARG A 134 -2.75 -5.84 12.50
C ARG A 134 -2.87 -4.41 12.01
N ILE A 135 -3.98 -4.13 11.34
CA ILE A 135 -4.43 -2.78 11.03
C ILE A 135 -5.78 -2.57 11.70
N SER A 136 -5.97 -1.44 12.37
CA SER A 136 -7.30 -0.99 12.76
C SER A 136 -7.60 0.38 12.17
N TRP A 137 -8.83 0.58 11.74
CA TRP A 137 -9.33 1.86 11.23
C TRP A 137 -10.54 2.27 12.04
N VAL A 138 -10.46 3.41 12.71
CA VAL A 138 -11.52 3.92 13.58
C VAL A 138 -12.04 5.25 13.04
N SER A 139 -13.33 5.34 12.79
CA SER A 139 -14.02 6.55 12.34
C SER A 139 -15.30 6.73 13.16
N GLY A 140 -15.35 7.74 14.03
CA GLY A 140 -16.42 7.86 15.03
C GLY A 140 -16.49 6.62 15.92
N ASP A 141 -17.66 5.96 15.95
CA ASP A 141 -17.90 4.72 16.71
C ASP A 141 -17.64 3.45 15.89
N GLU A 142 -17.28 3.59 14.61
CA GLU A 142 -17.04 2.48 13.69
C GLU A 142 -15.58 2.03 13.74
N THR A 143 -15.37 0.72 13.85
CA THR A 143 -14.01 0.12 13.87
C THR A 143 -13.93 -1.05 12.91
N TRP A 144 -12.98 -0.98 11.99
CA TRP A 144 -12.54 -2.10 11.16
C TRP A 144 -11.23 -2.67 11.70
N ILE A 145 -11.09 -3.99 11.71
CA ILE A 145 -9.85 -4.67 12.13
C ILE A 145 -9.45 -5.69 11.07
N TYR A 146 -8.18 -5.69 10.70
CA TYR A 146 -7.59 -6.67 9.80
C TYR A 146 -6.34 -7.24 10.42
N GLU A 147 -6.22 -8.57 10.39
CA GLU A 147 -5.00 -9.30 10.71
C GLU A 147 -4.56 -10.08 9.49
N ALA A 148 -3.38 -9.75 8.98
CA ALA A 148 -2.87 -10.29 7.72
C ALA A 148 -1.50 -10.91 7.88
N LEU A 149 -1.31 -12.08 7.27
CA LEU A 149 0.00 -12.67 7.05
C LEU A 149 0.54 -12.15 5.71
N LEU A 150 1.57 -11.31 5.77
CA LEU A 150 2.25 -10.78 4.60
C LEU A 150 3.47 -11.64 4.26
N SER A 151 3.67 -11.91 2.96
CA SER A 151 4.93 -12.47 2.43
C SER A 151 5.72 -11.34 1.78
N PRO A 152 6.81 -10.86 2.39
CA PRO A 152 7.71 -9.89 1.75
C PRO A 152 8.38 -10.44 0.49
N ALA A 153 8.63 -11.76 0.45
CA ALA A 153 9.27 -12.41 -0.69
C ALA A 153 8.36 -12.44 -1.93
N GLU A 154 7.06 -12.64 -1.72
CA GLU A 154 6.07 -12.73 -2.79
C GLU A 154 5.28 -11.42 -2.97
N GLN A 155 5.59 -10.39 -2.18
CA GLN A 155 4.90 -9.09 -2.16
C GLN A 155 3.38 -9.24 -2.22
N ARG A 156 2.82 -10.00 -1.27
CA ARG A 156 1.37 -10.25 -1.23
C ARG A 156 0.87 -10.57 0.18
N ILE A 157 -0.45 -10.48 0.33
CA ILE A 157 -1.17 -11.08 1.45
C ILE A 157 -1.28 -12.59 1.20
N VAL A 158 -0.94 -13.39 2.20
CA VAL A 158 -1.03 -14.86 2.17
C VAL A 158 -2.28 -15.33 2.91
N ARG A 159 -2.65 -14.62 3.97
CA ARG A 159 -3.80 -14.95 4.82
C ARG A 159 -4.40 -13.67 5.38
N LEU A 160 -5.73 -13.61 5.50
CA LEU A 160 -6.43 -12.44 6.02
C LEU A 160 -7.60 -12.87 6.89
N ARG A 161 -7.64 -12.33 8.10
CA ARG A 161 -8.82 -12.36 8.97
C ARG A 161 -9.26 -10.93 9.21
N ALA A 162 -10.56 -10.70 9.20
CA ALA A 162 -11.10 -9.35 9.30
C ALA A 162 -12.31 -9.30 10.23
N ARG A 163 -12.55 -8.12 10.80
CA ARG A 163 -13.75 -7.76 11.55
C ARG A 163 -14.31 -6.45 11.02
N ASP A 164 -15.60 -6.44 10.71
CA ASP A 164 -16.33 -5.24 10.26
C ASP A 164 -16.86 -4.40 11.43
N THR A 165 -17.50 -3.26 11.13
CA THR A 165 -18.03 -2.32 12.13
C THR A 165 -19.20 -2.88 12.94
N ASN A 166 -19.89 -3.89 12.42
CA ASN A 166 -20.94 -4.63 13.11
C ASN A 166 -20.38 -5.79 13.97
N ARG A 167 -19.05 -5.88 14.09
CA ARG A 167 -18.30 -6.92 14.81
C ARG A 167 -18.42 -8.32 14.19
N ASN A 168 -18.88 -8.43 12.95
CA ASN A 168 -18.79 -9.72 12.26
C ASN A 168 -17.34 -9.99 11.89
N GLU A 169 -16.89 -11.21 12.09
CA GLU A 169 -15.52 -11.61 11.85
C GLU A 169 -15.41 -12.92 11.10
N GLY A 170 -14.30 -13.11 10.41
CA GLY A 170 -14.06 -14.34 9.68
C GLY A 170 -12.78 -14.34 8.86
N GLU A 171 -12.44 -15.53 8.38
CA GLU A 171 -11.40 -15.71 7.38
C GLU A 171 -11.88 -15.13 6.05
N VAL A 172 -11.05 -14.27 5.45
CA VAL A 172 -11.35 -13.63 4.17
C VAL A 172 -10.54 -14.34 3.09
N PRO A 173 -11.19 -14.92 2.07
CA PRO A 173 -10.47 -15.61 1.01
C PRO A 173 -9.61 -14.62 0.20
N ILE A 174 -8.31 -14.89 0.15
CA ILE A 174 -7.35 -14.15 -0.67
C ILE A 174 -7.05 -14.98 -1.92
N ILE A 175 -7.49 -14.49 -3.08
CA ILE A 175 -7.13 -15.06 -4.39
C ILE A 175 -5.81 -14.45 -4.88
N GLU A 176 -5.01 -15.21 -5.63
CA GLU A 176 -3.59 -14.98 -6.00
C GLU A 176 -3.26 -13.69 -6.80
N LYS A 177 -4.10 -12.66 -6.75
CA LYS A 177 -3.84 -11.33 -7.33
C LYS A 177 -4.13 -10.18 -6.36
N ILE A 178 -4.33 -10.50 -5.07
CA ILE A 178 -4.72 -9.52 -4.06
C ILE A 178 -3.46 -8.91 -3.36
N VAL A 179 -3.03 -7.76 -3.90
CA VAL A 179 -3.13 -6.41 -3.25
C VAL A 179 -2.04 -5.82 -2.37
N TYR A 180 -1.26 -6.59 -1.61
CA TYR A 180 -0.21 -5.95 -0.82
C TYR A 180 0.97 -5.62 -1.71
N ILE A 181 1.06 -4.38 -2.20
CA ILE A 181 2.30 -3.88 -2.80
C ILE A 181 3.20 -3.46 -1.65
N GLN A 182 4.34 -4.13 -1.51
CA GLN A 182 5.34 -3.70 -0.55
C GLN A 182 5.77 -2.27 -0.93
N PRO A 183 5.73 -1.31 0.03
CA PRO A 183 6.15 0.05 -0.27
C PRO A 183 7.58 0.07 -0.81
N ALA A 184 7.81 0.84 -1.87
CA ALA A 184 9.16 1.06 -2.36
C ALA A 184 9.99 1.70 -1.24
N LYS A 185 11.17 1.13 -0.96
CA LYS A 185 12.13 1.73 -0.03
C LYS A 185 12.81 2.90 -0.73
N ILE A 186 12.66 4.10 -0.18
CA ILE A 186 13.42 5.27 -0.62
C ILE A 186 14.88 5.13 -0.13
N THR A 187 15.84 5.50 -0.98
CA THR A 187 17.27 5.42 -0.62
C THR A 187 17.65 6.53 0.36
N ASP A 188 18.72 6.32 1.14
CA ASP A 188 19.17 7.31 2.11
C ASP A 188 19.65 8.59 1.41
N GLU A 189 20.27 8.49 0.23
CA GLU A 189 20.69 9.63 -0.58
C GLU A 189 19.48 10.45 -1.07
N SER A 190 18.39 9.78 -1.44
CA SER A 190 17.17 10.45 -1.87
C SER A 190 16.48 11.17 -0.71
N ILE A 191 16.43 10.55 0.47
CA ILE A 191 15.95 11.20 1.70
C ILE A 191 16.81 12.41 2.05
N GLN A 192 18.14 12.26 2.01
CA GLN A 192 19.07 13.36 2.31
C GLN A 192 18.90 14.52 1.32
N GLY A 193 18.78 14.23 0.02
CA GLY A 193 18.58 15.25 -1.01
C GLY A 193 17.22 15.95 -0.93
N ALA A 194 16.20 15.27 -0.39
CA ALA A 194 14.86 15.81 -0.17
C ALA A 194 14.68 16.46 1.21
N THR A 195 15.68 16.37 2.10
CA THR A 195 15.62 16.99 3.43
C THR A 195 15.83 18.49 3.29
N VAL A 196 14.82 19.28 3.67
CA VAL A 196 14.86 20.74 3.56
C VAL A 196 15.20 21.42 4.89
N GLY A 197 15.15 20.70 6.01
CA GLY A 197 15.52 21.23 7.31
C GLY A 197 15.21 20.29 8.47
N LYS A 198 15.31 20.83 9.68
CA LYS A 198 14.88 20.18 10.93
C LYS A 198 13.76 20.98 11.56
N GLU A 199 12.75 20.31 12.07
CA GLU A 199 11.60 20.93 12.72
C GLU A 199 11.21 20.18 13.98
N VAL A 200 10.70 20.92 14.97
CA VAL A 200 10.13 20.29 16.15
C VAL A 200 8.62 20.19 15.96
N VAL A 201 8.12 18.96 15.91
CA VAL A 201 6.71 18.64 15.71
C VAL A 201 6.10 18.24 17.04
N GLU A 202 5.01 18.91 17.42
CA GLU A 202 4.19 18.55 18.57
C GLU A 202 2.99 17.74 18.11
N THR A 203 2.76 16.60 18.76
CA THR A 203 1.66 15.69 18.49
C THR A 203 1.03 15.20 19.79
N PRO A 204 -0.14 14.53 19.75
CA PRO A 204 -0.69 13.87 20.93
C PRO A 204 0.26 12.84 21.58
N ALA A 205 1.20 12.27 20.82
CA ALA A 205 2.17 11.31 21.32
C ALA A 205 3.42 11.95 21.96
N GLY A 206 3.57 13.28 21.87
CA GLY A 206 4.70 14.01 22.43
C GLY A 206 5.31 15.02 21.46
N LYS A 207 6.54 15.43 21.76
CA LYS A 207 7.30 16.43 20.99
C LYS A 207 8.56 15.79 20.41
N PHE A 208 8.78 15.98 19.11
CA PHE A 208 9.83 15.28 18.37
C PHE A 208 10.63 16.25 17.50
N GLU A 209 11.94 16.19 17.60
CA GLU A 209 12.83 16.80 16.60
C GLU A 209 12.87 15.89 15.36
N CYS A 210 12.49 16.44 14.21
CA CYS A 210 12.30 15.69 12.98
C CYS A 210 13.17 16.27 11.87
N ASP A 211 13.64 15.41 10.97
CA ASP A 211 14.05 15.85 9.64
C ASP A 211 12.78 16.10 8.82
N TYR A 212 12.69 17.28 8.21
CA TYR A 212 11.59 17.65 7.33
C TYR A 212 11.99 17.35 5.88
N VAL A 213 11.28 16.40 5.27
CA VAL A 213 11.60 15.82 3.98
C VAL A 213 10.46 16.09 3.01
N VAL A 214 10.78 16.62 1.83
CA VAL A 214 9.80 17.04 0.83
C VAL A 214 10.09 16.40 -0.51
N PHE A 215 9.12 15.66 -1.03
CA PHE A 215 9.19 15.06 -2.36
C PHE A 215 8.10 15.63 -3.26
N VAL A 216 8.36 15.65 -4.57
CA VAL A 216 7.30 15.78 -5.57
C VAL A 216 6.46 14.51 -5.51
N SER A 217 5.14 14.67 -5.45
CA SER A 217 4.24 13.52 -5.45
C SER A 217 4.35 12.76 -6.78
N VAL A 218 4.46 11.43 -6.71
CA VAL A 218 4.51 10.56 -7.92
C VAL A 218 3.13 10.10 -8.36
N SER A 219 2.13 10.19 -7.47
CA SER A 219 0.76 9.74 -7.72
C SER A 219 -0.22 10.88 -7.97
N SER A 220 0.14 12.11 -7.60
CA SER A 220 -0.70 13.28 -7.76
C SER A 220 0.13 14.49 -8.16
N GLU A 221 -0.56 15.52 -8.67
CA GLU A 221 -0.01 16.86 -8.70
C GLU A 221 0.26 17.35 -7.27
N GLY A 222 1.39 18.04 -7.06
CA GLY A 222 1.78 18.64 -5.79
C GLY A 222 2.97 17.95 -5.11
N LYS A 223 2.97 17.98 -3.77
CA LYS A 223 4.08 17.50 -2.94
C LYS A 223 3.57 16.58 -1.85
N ILE A 224 4.45 15.67 -1.43
CA ILE A 224 4.25 14.90 -0.21
C ILE A 224 5.39 15.20 0.75
N GLU A 225 4.99 15.51 1.96
CA GLU A 225 5.80 16.07 3.01
C GLU A 225 5.84 15.12 4.19
N TRP A 226 7.03 14.90 4.74
CA TRP A 226 7.27 13.94 5.81
C TRP A 226 8.10 14.57 6.90
N TRP A 227 7.72 14.31 8.15
CA TRP A 227 8.52 14.61 9.32
C TRP A 227 8.96 13.28 9.92
N ILE A 228 10.26 12.99 9.76
CA ILE A 228 10.83 11.70 10.15
C ILE A 228 11.69 11.83 11.39
N ASN A 229 11.67 10.80 12.24
CA ASN A 229 12.42 10.75 13.49
C ASN A 229 12.73 9.30 13.84
N ASP A 230 13.94 9.04 14.34
CA ASP A 230 14.43 7.66 14.55
C ASP A 230 14.05 7.05 15.92
N SER A 231 13.28 7.75 16.75
CA SER A 231 12.95 7.30 18.12
C SER A 231 11.69 6.44 18.22
N ILE A 232 10.93 6.29 17.13
CA ILE A 232 9.68 5.53 17.11
C ILE A 232 9.66 4.42 16.05
N PRO A 233 8.86 3.35 16.23
CA PRO A 233 8.67 2.34 15.20
C PRO A 233 8.17 2.97 13.90
N GLY A 234 8.77 2.61 12.77
CA GLY A 234 8.40 3.19 11.48
C GLY A 234 8.94 4.58 11.22
N GLY A 235 9.38 5.33 12.22
CA GLY A 235 10.14 6.57 12.08
C GLY A 235 9.44 7.76 11.41
N VAL A 236 8.10 7.80 11.37
CA VAL A 236 7.31 8.90 10.77
C VAL A 236 6.43 9.54 11.85
N ILE A 237 6.62 10.84 12.09
CA ILE A 237 5.85 11.60 13.08
C ILE A 237 4.63 12.25 12.45
N LYS A 238 4.78 12.75 11.23
CA LYS A 238 3.72 13.41 10.46
C LYS A 238 3.97 13.18 8.98
N TYR A 239 2.89 13.11 8.22
CA TYR A 239 2.95 13.21 6.77
C TYR A 239 1.75 13.96 6.21
N MET A 240 1.94 14.60 5.06
CA MET A 240 0.97 15.52 4.48
C MET A 240 1.08 15.51 2.96
N LEU A 241 -0.06 15.46 2.28
CA LEU A 241 -0.13 15.65 0.84
C LEU A 241 -0.66 17.06 0.57
N THR A 242 0.07 17.83 -0.21
CA THR A 242 -0.34 19.16 -0.69
C THR A 242 -0.48 19.14 -2.20
N ASP A 243 -1.48 19.83 -2.74
CA ASP A 243 -1.66 19.99 -4.18
C ASP A 243 -0.73 21.06 -4.78
N ASN A 244 -0.84 21.31 -6.08
CA ASN A 244 -0.03 22.31 -6.78
C ASN A 244 -0.27 23.76 -6.31
N GLU A 245 -1.40 24.03 -5.64
CA GLU A 245 -1.74 25.34 -5.08
C GLU A 245 -1.27 25.46 -3.61
N GLY A 246 -0.66 24.41 -3.06
CA GLY A 246 -0.21 24.35 -1.68
C GLY A 246 -1.35 24.08 -0.69
N LYS A 247 -2.54 23.72 -1.16
CA LYS A 247 -3.63 23.32 -0.28
C LYS A 247 -3.40 21.89 0.19
N VAL A 248 -3.55 21.66 1.49
CA VAL A 248 -3.48 20.32 2.07
C VAL A 248 -4.63 19.49 1.50
N ALA A 249 -4.35 18.35 0.88
CA ALA A 249 -5.39 17.40 0.47
C ALA A 249 -5.83 16.57 1.68
N TRP A 250 -4.85 16.04 2.42
CA TRP A 250 -5.03 15.33 3.67
C TRP A 250 -3.71 15.33 4.45
N SER A 251 -3.79 15.07 5.75
CA SER A 251 -2.62 14.94 6.63
C SER A 251 -2.81 13.83 7.65
N ALA A 252 -1.70 13.35 8.20
CA ALA A 252 -1.67 12.35 9.25
C ALA A 252 -0.63 12.72 10.29
N VAL A 253 -1.01 12.64 11.56
CA VAL A 253 -0.14 13.01 12.70
C VAL A 253 -0.08 11.85 13.69
N LEU A 254 1.10 11.57 14.22
CA LEU A 254 1.33 10.52 15.21
C LEU A 254 0.51 10.79 16.47
N LYS A 255 -0.45 9.91 16.74
CA LYS A 255 -1.33 9.97 17.90
C LYS A 255 -0.79 9.18 19.09
N GLU A 256 -0.24 8.00 18.81
CA GLU A 256 0.25 7.08 19.83
C GLU A 256 1.29 6.12 19.22
N TYR A 257 2.20 5.59 20.03
CA TYR A 257 3.07 4.50 19.64
C TYR A 257 3.44 3.69 20.89
N GLY A 258 3.85 2.44 20.71
CA GLY A 258 4.19 1.63 21.85
C GLY A 258 4.54 0.19 21.51
N LYS A 259 4.48 -0.63 22.56
CA LYS A 259 4.77 -2.08 22.57
C LYS A 259 3.60 -2.84 23.17
N GLY A 260 3.61 -4.16 23.01
CA GLY A 260 2.59 -5.05 23.59
C GLY A 260 1.35 -5.23 22.70
N ALA A 261 1.43 -4.90 21.41
CA ALA A 261 0.38 -5.25 20.47
C ALA A 261 0.24 -6.77 20.32
N THR A 262 -0.98 -7.27 20.45
CA THR A 262 -1.34 -8.69 20.34
C THR A 262 -2.36 -8.93 19.24
N ILE A 263 -2.66 -10.20 18.95
CA ILE A 263 -3.84 -10.53 18.16
C ILE A 263 -5.14 -10.12 18.90
N VAL A 264 -6.17 -9.87 18.10
CA VAL A 264 -7.56 -9.53 18.45
C VAL A 264 -8.53 -10.48 17.76
N LEU A 265 -8.15 -11.04 16.59
CA LEU A 265 -9.00 -11.89 15.77
C LEU A 265 -8.65 -13.39 15.85
N GLU A 266 -7.74 -13.80 16.74
CA GLU A 266 -7.29 -15.20 16.86
C GLU A 266 -6.67 -15.77 15.56
N SER A 267 -5.89 -14.94 14.86
CA SER A 267 -5.41 -15.31 13.51
C SER A 267 -4.31 -16.37 13.48
N TYR A 268 -3.63 -16.67 14.60
CA TYR A 268 -2.57 -17.68 14.67
C TYR A 268 -2.35 -18.21 16.09
#